data_AF-A0A1G3FL55-F1
#
_entry.id   AF-A0A1G3FL55-F1
#
_cell.length_a   1.000
_cell.length_b   1.000
_cell.length_c   1.000
_cell.angle_alpha   90.00
_cell.angle_beta   90.00
_cell.angle_gamma   90.00
#
_symmetry.space_group_name_H-M   'P 1'
#
loop_
_entity.id
_entity.type
_entity.pdbx_description
1 polymer ?
#
loop_
_entity_poly.entity_id
_entity_poly.type
_entity_poly.pdbx_seq_one_letter_code
_entity_poly.pdbx_strand_id
1 'polypeptide(L)'
;MPDYSKIFTYEVDGLSYTVSLYEEAGQILADISVIEGSMDVNAVYYGDDDSSGKNESLSGPLNMNGASLDGEKVQWDDAIKLSDPGIGPEGDDKETYLQAGDTLTVALDAISLDDIDIFGIRATSTSTDAGSIKAVSGDPEEPEDPEDPTYEKVFFGSEFSETGSPLIGTYILDEEPDTNTWSNIALPEGTEPTFENYLDYYTSEEVGGDVSTLKGVAFYETDEDGNLNELFRFNAPEGGFQSNEDVLWAYDEALEAYEEESEPDDPEADLMAALALDIAPEDASVEDQDEEEDEDNFELV
;
A
#
# COMPACT_ATOMS: atom_id res chain seq x y z
N MET A 1 3.33 -0.24 -8.48
CA MET A 1 4.33 0.51 -7.65
C MET A 1 5.43 -0.45 -7.21
N PRO A 2 6.62 -0.02 -6.74
CA PRO A 2 7.58 -0.94 -6.13
C PRO A 2 6.98 -1.57 -4.88
N ASP A 3 7.19 -2.88 -4.71
CA ASP A 3 6.83 -3.58 -3.49
C ASP A 3 7.87 -3.24 -2.41
N TYR A 4 7.57 -2.22 -1.61
CA TYR A 4 8.46 -1.79 -0.53
C TYR A 4 8.47 -2.85 0.56
N SER A 5 9.62 -3.06 1.21
CA SER A 5 9.72 -4.06 2.28
C SER A 5 9.99 -3.46 3.64
N LYS A 6 10.62 -2.28 3.68
CA LYS A 6 10.99 -1.58 4.92
C LYS A 6 10.87 -0.08 4.73
N ILE A 7 10.17 0.61 5.63
CA ILE A 7 9.97 2.06 5.60
C ILE A 7 10.54 2.66 6.88
N PHE A 8 11.45 3.62 6.73
CA PHE A 8 12.00 4.38 7.86
C PHE A 8 11.44 5.80 7.81
N THR A 9 10.70 6.19 8.84
CA THR A 9 10.11 7.52 8.96
C THR A 9 10.99 8.45 9.81
N TYR A 10 11.18 9.69 9.35
CA TYR A 10 12.01 10.68 10.03
C TYR A 10 11.26 12.00 10.17
N GLU A 11 11.07 12.43 11.42
CA GLU A 11 10.42 13.70 11.73
C GLU A 11 11.33 14.58 12.60
N VAL A 12 11.61 15.77 12.10
CA VAL A 12 12.31 16.84 12.84
C VAL A 12 11.62 18.16 12.52
N ASP A 13 11.54 19.07 13.49
CA ASP A 13 10.92 20.39 13.28
C ASP A 13 11.41 21.06 11.96
N GLY A 14 10.48 21.24 11.03
CA GLY A 14 10.71 21.84 9.72
C GLY A 14 11.22 20.89 8.62
N LEU A 15 11.28 19.58 8.85
CA LEU A 15 11.65 18.56 7.87
C LEU A 15 11.04 17.19 8.21
N SER A 16 10.22 16.66 7.29
CA SER A 16 9.69 15.28 7.36
C SER A 16 10.00 14.55 6.06
N TYR A 17 10.43 13.29 6.16
CA TYR A 17 10.78 12.45 5.03
C TYR A 17 10.76 10.97 5.40
N THR A 18 10.64 10.12 4.39
CA THR A 18 10.71 8.66 4.51
C THR A 18 11.88 8.10 3.71
N VAL A 19 12.35 6.93 4.13
CA VAL A 19 13.26 6.10 3.34
C VAL A 19 12.60 4.74 3.16
N SER A 20 12.23 4.41 1.92
CA SER A 20 11.62 3.12 1.58
C SER A 20 12.63 2.22 0.90
N LEU A 21 12.83 1.02 1.42
CA LEU A 21 13.73 0.02 0.87
C LEU A 21 12.96 -1.06 0.12
N TYR A 22 13.51 -1.50 -1.01
CA TYR A 22 12.97 -2.56 -1.84
C TYR A 22 14.08 -3.25 -2.62
N GLU A 23 13.82 -4.46 -3.10
CA GLU A 23 14.71 -5.17 -4.01
C GLU A 23 14.14 -5.11 -5.43
N GLU A 24 14.91 -4.55 -6.36
CA GLU A 24 14.57 -4.55 -7.78
C GLU A 24 15.71 -5.18 -8.59
N ALA A 25 15.40 -6.19 -9.39
CA ALA A 25 16.36 -6.88 -10.26
C ALA A 25 17.63 -7.41 -9.55
N GLY A 26 17.50 -7.80 -8.27
CA GLY A 26 18.62 -8.29 -7.45
C GLY A 26 19.50 -7.20 -6.85
N GLN A 27 19.03 -5.95 -6.85
CA GLN A 27 19.70 -4.81 -6.23
C GLN A 27 18.77 -4.18 -5.19
N ILE A 28 19.31 -3.90 -4.01
CA ILE A 28 18.59 -3.19 -2.96
C ILE A 28 18.65 -1.69 -3.26
N LEU A 29 17.48 -1.07 -3.34
CA LEU A 29 17.31 0.35 -3.59
C LEU A 29 16.69 1.02 -2.35
N ALA A 30 17.02 2.29 -2.17
CA ALA A 30 16.46 3.14 -1.14
C ALA A 30 15.89 4.40 -1.78
N ASP A 31 14.57 4.60 -1.66
CA ASP A 31 13.90 5.81 -2.08
C ASP A 31 13.74 6.76 -0.90
N ILE A 32 14.41 7.91 -1.00
CA ILE A 32 14.38 8.95 0.02
C ILE A 32 13.40 10.02 -0.44
N SER A 33 12.20 10.05 0.16
CA SER A 33 11.09 10.92 -0.25
C SER A 33 10.83 12.00 0.77
N VAL A 34 10.91 13.28 0.36
CA VAL A 34 10.66 14.41 1.27
C VAL A 34 9.18 14.75 1.29
N ILE A 35 8.58 14.71 2.48
CA ILE A 35 7.16 15.04 2.70
C ILE A 35 7.01 16.53 2.99
N GLU A 36 7.85 17.06 3.87
CA GLU A 36 7.83 18.47 4.27
C GLU A 36 9.25 19.01 4.34
N GLY A 37 9.46 20.23 3.83
CA GLY A 37 10.73 20.93 3.95
C GLY A 37 11.68 20.71 2.79
N SER A 38 12.98 20.76 3.06
CA SER A 38 14.04 20.53 2.08
C SER A 38 15.33 20.05 2.74
N MET A 39 16.13 19.30 2.00
CA MET A 39 17.41 18.76 2.47
C MET A 39 18.37 18.43 1.33
N ASP A 40 19.67 18.67 1.53
CA ASP A 40 20.73 18.16 0.66
C ASP A 40 21.29 16.86 1.24
N VAL A 41 20.87 15.71 0.69
CA VAL A 41 21.25 14.36 1.13
C VAL A 41 22.71 14.08 0.74
N ASN A 42 23.62 14.13 1.71
CA ASN A 42 25.04 14.03 1.40
C ASN A 42 25.59 12.62 1.57
N ALA A 43 25.03 11.84 2.49
CA ALA A 43 25.40 10.46 2.70
C ALA A 43 24.29 9.66 3.36
N VAL A 44 24.26 8.36 3.06
CA VAL A 44 23.44 7.36 3.72
C VAL A 44 24.33 6.35 4.43
N TYR A 45 23.81 5.80 5.52
CA TYR A 45 24.43 4.75 6.33
C TYR A 45 23.37 3.70 6.62
N TYR A 46 23.77 2.44 6.69
CA TYR A 46 22.87 1.35 7.04
C TYR A 46 23.63 0.25 7.76
N GLY A 47 22.90 -0.56 8.51
CA GLY A 47 23.42 -1.74 9.18
C GLY A 47 22.33 -2.53 9.88
N ASP A 48 22.73 -3.66 10.42
CA ASP A 48 21.90 -4.53 11.24
C ASP A 48 21.86 -4.05 12.71
N ASP A 49 21.07 -4.74 13.54
CA ASP A 49 21.02 -4.50 14.99
C ASP A 49 22.20 -5.12 15.76
N ASP A 50 23.10 -5.84 15.09
CA ASP A 50 24.25 -6.49 15.68
C ASP A 50 25.47 -5.57 15.70
N SER A 51 25.90 -5.20 16.91
CA SER A 51 27.14 -4.45 17.14
C SER A 51 28.44 -5.26 16.88
N SER A 52 28.42 -6.25 15.99
CA SER A 52 29.58 -7.08 15.64
C SER A 52 30.19 -6.64 14.31
N GLY A 53 31.48 -6.91 14.08
CA GLY A 53 32.12 -6.57 12.80
C GLY A 53 32.74 -5.16 12.71
N LYS A 54 32.63 -4.55 11.53
CA LYS A 54 33.25 -3.24 11.22
C LYS A 54 32.26 -2.13 11.56
N ASN A 55 32.81 -0.94 11.84
CA ASN A 55 32.00 0.26 12.00
C ASN A 55 32.43 1.26 10.92
N GLU A 56 31.65 1.32 9.85
CA GLU A 56 31.93 2.18 8.71
C GLU A 56 31.74 3.65 9.07
N SER A 57 32.60 4.51 8.53
CA SER A 57 32.59 5.93 8.90
C SER A 57 33.20 6.80 7.81
N LEU A 58 32.35 7.58 7.15
CA LEU A 58 32.82 8.58 6.21
C LEU A 58 33.57 9.68 6.95
N SER A 59 34.59 10.22 6.30
CA SER A 59 35.45 11.24 6.89
C SER A 59 34.79 12.64 6.94
N GLY A 60 35.29 13.50 7.83
CA GLY A 60 34.96 14.92 7.84
C GLY A 60 33.49 15.20 8.16
N PRO A 61 32.83 16.17 7.51
CA PRO A 61 31.46 16.60 7.86
C PRO A 61 30.37 15.56 7.59
N LEU A 62 30.71 14.47 6.90
CA LEU A 62 29.80 13.37 6.56
C LEU A 62 29.74 12.27 7.61
N ASN A 63 30.60 12.32 8.63
CA ASN A 63 30.62 11.30 9.67
C ASN A 63 29.32 11.28 10.48
N MET A 64 28.87 10.08 10.84
CA MET A 64 27.77 9.84 11.77
C MET A 64 28.27 9.59 13.21
N ASN A 65 29.48 10.02 13.56
CA ASN A 65 29.97 9.86 14.94
C ASN A 65 29.06 10.60 15.92
N GLY A 66 28.67 9.89 16.99
CA GLY A 66 27.77 10.40 18.02
C GLY A 66 26.29 10.22 17.69
N ALA A 67 25.96 9.63 16.54
CA ALA A 67 24.62 9.11 16.26
C ALA A 67 24.25 8.05 17.32
N SER A 68 23.02 8.14 17.82
CA SER A 68 22.48 7.22 18.80
C SER A 68 21.02 6.96 18.54
N LEU A 69 20.60 5.71 18.69
CA LEU A 69 19.21 5.27 18.69
C LEU A 69 18.89 4.81 20.12
N ASP A 70 17.80 5.30 20.70
CA ASP A 70 17.38 5.00 22.08
C ASP A 70 18.46 5.17 23.17
N GLY A 71 19.40 6.09 22.93
CA GLY A 71 20.53 6.37 23.84
C GLY A 71 21.71 5.40 23.71
N GLU A 72 21.62 4.42 22.81
CA GLU A 72 22.70 3.51 22.46
C GLU A 72 23.42 3.99 21.20
N LYS A 73 24.72 3.70 21.11
CA LYS A 73 25.51 4.10 19.94
C LYS A 73 25.22 3.14 18.80
N VAL A 74 24.90 3.69 17.64
CA VAL A 74 24.75 2.91 16.42
C VAL A 74 26.13 2.52 15.88
N GLN A 75 26.23 1.28 15.45
CA GLN A 75 27.31 0.78 14.61
C GLN A 75 26.80 0.68 13.18
N TRP A 76 27.61 1.10 12.22
CA TRP A 76 27.23 1.08 10.80
C TRP A 76 28.01 0.01 10.07
N ASP A 77 27.35 -0.77 9.24
CA ASP A 77 27.99 -1.78 8.42
C ASP A 77 28.56 -1.19 7.14
N ASP A 78 27.80 -0.29 6.51
CA ASP A 78 28.24 0.42 5.31
C ASP A 78 27.77 1.89 5.29
N ALA A 79 28.39 2.67 4.41
CA ALA A 79 28.10 4.08 4.22
C ALA A 79 28.40 4.53 2.79
N ILE A 80 27.43 5.18 2.15
CA ILE A 80 27.56 5.70 0.79
C ILE A 80 27.62 7.21 0.84
N LYS A 81 28.67 7.78 0.26
CA LYS A 81 28.75 9.22 -0.01
C LYS A 81 28.01 9.53 -1.31
N LEU A 82 27.01 10.41 -1.24
CA LEU A 82 26.25 10.89 -2.39
C LEU A 82 26.80 12.22 -2.91
N SER A 83 27.07 13.18 -2.01
CA SER A 83 27.58 14.50 -2.39
C SER A 83 28.45 15.16 -1.32
N ASP A 84 29.15 16.23 -1.70
CA ASP A 84 29.79 17.11 -0.72
C ASP A 84 28.74 17.99 -0.02
N PRO A 85 28.94 18.35 1.27
CA PRO A 85 28.00 19.18 2.00
C PRO A 85 27.71 20.54 1.37
N GLY A 86 26.44 20.91 1.39
CA GLY A 86 25.90 22.16 0.89
C GLY A 86 25.51 22.09 -0.58
N ILE A 87 24.58 22.96 -0.96
CA ILE A 87 24.02 23.06 -2.32
C ILE A 87 25.02 23.50 -3.40
N GLY A 88 26.18 24.02 -3.00
CA GLY A 88 27.23 24.41 -3.93
C GLY A 88 26.77 25.49 -4.93
N PRO A 89 27.43 25.59 -6.11
CA PRO A 89 27.06 26.53 -7.15
C PRO A 89 25.85 26.08 -7.99
N GLU A 90 25.50 24.79 -7.93
CA GLU A 90 24.32 24.19 -8.59
C GLU A 90 23.03 24.62 -7.88
N GLY A 91 23.11 24.93 -6.58
CA GLY A 91 21.97 25.45 -5.85
C GLY A 91 20.88 24.41 -5.77
N ASP A 92 19.66 24.80 -6.11
CA ASP A 92 18.48 23.93 -6.05
C ASP A 92 18.47 22.89 -7.19
N ASP A 93 19.29 23.06 -8.23
CA ASP A 93 19.41 22.10 -9.35
C ASP A 93 20.30 20.88 -9.00
N LYS A 94 20.85 20.83 -7.78
CA LYS A 94 21.73 19.74 -7.34
C LYS A 94 20.91 18.47 -7.14
N GLU A 95 21.32 17.36 -7.75
CA GLU A 95 20.59 16.08 -7.71
C GLU A 95 20.31 15.55 -6.29
N THR A 96 21.17 15.86 -5.31
CA THR A 96 20.96 15.43 -3.93
C THR A 96 20.16 16.41 -3.08
N TYR A 97 19.76 17.56 -3.63
CA TYR A 97 18.93 18.53 -2.96
C TYR A 97 17.46 18.26 -3.27
N LEU A 98 16.72 17.88 -2.24
CA LEU A 98 15.33 17.47 -2.31
C LEU A 98 14.45 18.50 -1.62
N GLN A 99 13.31 18.77 -2.21
CA GLN A 99 12.20 19.56 -1.66
C GLN A 99 10.99 18.67 -1.44
N ALA A 100 9.98 19.17 -0.73
CA ALA A 100 8.73 18.46 -0.55
C ALA A 100 8.14 17.96 -1.89
N GLY A 101 7.88 16.66 -1.97
CA GLY A 101 7.43 15.96 -3.17
C GLY A 101 8.55 15.32 -4.01
N ASP A 102 9.83 15.62 -3.73
CA ASP A 102 10.95 15.03 -4.44
C ASP A 102 11.38 13.69 -3.81
N THR A 103 11.84 12.77 -4.67
CA THR A 103 12.40 11.48 -4.28
C THR A 103 13.79 11.30 -4.88
N LEU A 104 14.72 10.81 -4.07
CA LEU A 104 16.04 10.35 -4.51
C LEU A 104 16.18 8.85 -4.33
N THR A 105 16.40 8.13 -5.43
CA THR A 105 16.72 6.71 -5.41
C THR A 105 18.22 6.49 -5.26
N VAL A 106 18.61 5.66 -4.30
CA VAL A 106 20.00 5.29 -4.02
C VAL A 106 20.14 3.78 -4.08
N ALA A 107 21.08 3.30 -4.90
CA ALA A 107 21.49 1.90 -4.86
C ALA A 107 22.35 1.60 -3.64
N LEU A 108 21.94 0.61 -2.85
CA LEU A 108 22.69 0.12 -1.70
C LEU A 108 23.57 -1.07 -2.09
N ASP A 109 24.71 -1.20 -1.41
CA ASP A 109 25.65 -2.33 -1.57
C ASP A 109 25.35 -3.48 -0.58
N ALA A 110 24.13 -3.52 -0.05
CA ALA A 110 23.65 -4.57 0.84
C ALA A 110 23.35 -5.88 0.09
N ILE A 111 23.41 -7.01 0.80
CA ILE A 111 23.19 -8.35 0.22
C ILE A 111 21.74 -8.79 0.41
N SER A 112 21.14 -8.46 1.56
CA SER A 112 19.74 -8.70 1.88
C SER A 112 19.12 -7.48 2.55
N LEU A 113 17.80 -7.30 2.39
CA LEU A 113 17.02 -6.35 3.18
C LEU A 113 17.02 -6.73 4.67
N ASP A 114 17.21 -8.01 4.99
CA ASP A 114 17.39 -8.50 6.37
C ASP A 114 18.68 -7.96 7.02
N ASP A 115 19.66 -7.52 6.23
CA ASP A 115 20.91 -6.94 6.75
C ASP A 115 20.76 -5.44 7.09
N ILE A 116 19.54 -4.88 6.97
CA ILE A 116 19.27 -3.45 7.19
C ILE A 116 18.10 -3.28 8.18
N ASP A 117 18.44 -3.08 9.44
CA ASP A 117 17.47 -2.79 10.51
C ASP A 117 17.60 -1.35 11.03
N ILE A 118 18.71 -0.70 10.71
CA ILE A 118 19.00 0.68 11.10
C ILE A 118 19.42 1.46 9.85
N PHE A 119 18.79 2.61 9.64
CA PHE A 119 19.11 3.50 8.54
C PHE A 119 19.46 4.91 9.04
N GLY A 120 20.52 5.47 8.49
CA GLY A 120 21.09 6.76 8.87
C GLY A 120 21.22 7.71 7.70
N ILE A 121 20.75 8.95 7.88
CA ILE A 121 20.86 10.01 6.87
C ILE A 121 21.71 11.16 7.41
N ARG A 122 22.70 11.55 6.61
CA ARG A 122 23.44 12.78 6.79
C ARG A 122 23.06 13.77 5.70
N ALA A 123 22.38 14.83 6.09
CA ALA A 123 22.02 15.93 5.18
C ALA A 123 22.43 17.31 5.72
N THR A 124 22.67 18.22 4.79
CA THR A 124 22.95 19.64 5.05
C THR A 124 21.98 20.51 4.28
N SER A 125 22.09 21.84 4.42
CA SER A 125 21.17 22.80 3.80
C SER A 125 19.70 22.45 4.06
N THR A 126 19.41 21.94 5.26
CA THR A 126 18.06 21.51 5.62
C THR A 126 17.20 22.71 6.01
N SER A 127 15.89 22.60 5.85
CA SER A 127 14.90 23.57 6.33
C SER A 127 14.78 23.66 7.86
N THR A 128 15.38 22.71 8.59
CA THR A 128 15.46 22.75 10.06
C THR A 128 16.28 23.94 10.56
N ASP A 129 16.02 24.38 11.79
CA ASP A 129 16.75 25.50 12.44
C ASP A 129 18.28 25.31 12.48
N ALA A 130 18.74 24.06 12.57
CA ALA A 130 20.15 23.72 12.60
C ALA A 130 20.82 23.77 11.21
N GLY A 131 20.04 23.77 10.12
CA GLY A 131 20.51 23.73 8.73
C GLY A 131 21.27 22.46 8.35
N SER A 132 21.29 21.45 9.23
CA SER A 132 21.81 20.12 8.93
C SER A 132 21.30 19.08 9.93
N ILE A 133 21.21 17.82 9.50
CA ILE A 133 20.75 16.71 10.34
C ILE A 133 21.71 15.53 10.34
N LYS A 134 21.72 14.80 11.45
CA LYS A 134 22.30 13.45 11.58
C LYS A 134 21.19 12.56 12.09
N ALA A 135 20.37 12.09 11.18
CA ALA A 135 19.17 11.35 11.51
C ALA A 135 19.47 9.85 11.53
N VAL A 136 18.82 9.16 12.46
CA VAL A 136 18.93 7.72 12.64
C VAL A 136 17.52 7.24 12.92
N SER A 137 17.12 6.19 12.23
CA SER A 137 15.92 5.44 12.52
C SER A 137 16.31 3.96 12.57
N GLY A 138 15.66 3.23 13.46
CA GLY A 138 15.71 1.78 13.50
C GLY A 138 14.32 1.28 13.85
N ASP A 139 14.09 -0.01 13.63
CA ASP A 139 12.75 -0.62 13.65
C ASP A 139 11.90 -0.09 12.47
N PRO A 140 12.25 -0.44 11.22
CA PRO A 140 11.48 -0.02 10.06
C PRO A 140 10.04 -0.53 10.15
N GLU A 141 9.11 0.28 9.69
CA GLU A 141 7.74 -0.14 9.46
C GLU A 141 7.72 -1.04 8.22
N GLU A 142 7.11 -2.22 8.33
CA GLU A 142 6.68 -2.96 7.14
C GLU A 142 5.54 -2.15 6.50
N PRO A 143 5.47 -2.04 5.17
CA PRO A 143 4.31 -1.45 4.54
C PRO A 143 3.06 -2.19 5.01
N GLU A 144 1.94 -1.46 5.17
CA GLU A 144 0.67 -2.14 5.41
C GLU A 144 0.37 -3.01 4.20
N ASP A 145 0.24 -4.32 4.42
CA ASP A 145 -0.33 -5.22 3.44
C ASP A 145 -1.67 -4.62 3.00
N PRO A 146 -2.00 -4.61 1.70
CA PRO A 146 -3.32 -4.17 1.25
C PRO A 146 -4.38 -4.96 2.04
N GLU A 147 -5.37 -4.26 2.61
CA GLU A 147 -6.45 -4.91 3.35
C GLU A 147 -7.06 -6.01 2.47
N ASP A 148 -7.17 -7.24 3.00
CA ASP A 148 -7.77 -8.36 2.28
C ASP A 148 -9.12 -7.92 1.69
N PRO A 149 -9.34 -8.12 0.38
CA PRO A 149 -10.56 -7.67 -0.25
C PRO A 149 -11.77 -8.35 0.39
N THR A 150 -12.82 -7.55 0.57
CA THR A 150 -14.08 -8.00 1.14
C THR A 150 -15.12 -8.20 0.06
N TYR A 151 -16.04 -9.13 0.29
CA TYR A 151 -17.06 -9.49 -0.69
C TYR A 151 -18.44 -9.58 -0.07
N GLU A 152 -19.45 -8.99 -0.71
CA GLU A 152 -20.84 -9.13 -0.28
C GLU A 152 -21.34 -10.57 -0.42
N LYS A 153 -20.84 -11.30 -1.42
CA LYS A 153 -21.34 -12.63 -1.73
C LYS A 153 -20.34 -13.51 -2.47
N VAL A 154 -20.18 -14.74 -1.99
CA VAL A 154 -19.31 -15.75 -2.58
C VAL A 154 -20.10 -16.98 -3.01
N PHE A 155 -19.80 -17.51 -4.20
CA PHE A 155 -20.36 -18.76 -4.72
C PHE A 155 -19.31 -19.86 -4.80
N PHE A 156 -19.53 -20.90 -4.01
CA PHE A 156 -18.75 -22.13 -4.03
C PHE A 156 -19.38 -23.12 -5.03
N GLY A 157 -18.85 -23.13 -6.25
CA GLY A 157 -19.44 -23.86 -7.37
C GLY A 157 -18.90 -25.29 -7.53
N SER A 158 -19.83 -26.25 -7.64
CA SER A 158 -19.54 -27.64 -8.01
C SER A 158 -19.85 -27.94 -9.48
N GLU A 159 -20.66 -27.10 -10.13
CA GLU A 159 -20.94 -27.16 -11.56
C GLU A 159 -21.20 -25.76 -12.14
N PHE A 160 -20.59 -25.49 -13.29
CA PHE A 160 -20.75 -24.27 -14.07
C PHE A 160 -21.21 -24.62 -15.49
N SER A 161 -21.92 -23.71 -16.15
CA SER A 161 -22.32 -23.88 -17.55
C SER A 161 -21.12 -23.75 -18.49
N GLU A 162 -21.29 -24.11 -19.77
CA GLU A 162 -20.27 -23.88 -20.80
C GLU A 162 -19.97 -22.38 -21.01
N THR A 163 -20.88 -21.50 -20.59
CA THR A 163 -20.70 -20.03 -20.58
C THR A 163 -20.17 -19.51 -19.25
N GLY A 164 -19.81 -20.41 -18.32
CA GLY A 164 -19.29 -20.08 -17.00
C GLY A 164 -20.37 -19.72 -15.96
N SER A 165 -21.65 -19.75 -16.28
CA SER A 165 -22.68 -19.36 -15.31
C SER A 165 -22.78 -20.40 -14.18
N PRO A 166 -22.96 -19.96 -12.92
CA PRO A 166 -23.12 -20.88 -11.79
C PRO A 166 -24.37 -21.75 -11.97
N LEU A 167 -24.22 -23.08 -11.93
CA LEU A 167 -25.34 -24.02 -12.06
C LEU A 167 -25.66 -24.74 -10.75
N ILE A 168 -24.65 -25.31 -10.09
CA ILE A 168 -24.80 -26.04 -8.83
C ILE A 168 -23.69 -25.62 -7.88
N GLY A 169 -24.07 -25.26 -6.66
CA GLY A 169 -23.12 -24.84 -5.63
C GLY A 169 -23.83 -24.20 -4.44
N THR A 170 -23.04 -23.57 -3.59
CA THR A 170 -23.49 -22.90 -2.37
C THR A 170 -23.18 -21.41 -2.47
N TYR A 171 -24.18 -20.57 -2.23
CA TYR A 171 -23.97 -19.14 -2.02
C TYR A 171 -23.87 -18.86 -0.53
N ILE A 172 -22.90 -18.02 -0.15
CA ILE A 172 -22.75 -17.48 1.19
C ILE A 172 -22.72 -15.96 1.06
N LEU A 173 -23.54 -15.28 1.85
CA LEU A 173 -23.60 -13.81 1.93
C LEU A 173 -22.75 -13.31 3.10
N ASP A 174 -22.36 -12.04 3.06
CA ASP A 174 -21.65 -11.34 4.13
C ASP A 174 -22.51 -11.18 5.39
N GLU A 175 -23.79 -10.86 5.22
CA GLU A 175 -24.74 -10.65 6.31
C GLU A 175 -26.06 -11.39 6.06
N GLU A 176 -26.70 -11.83 7.16
CA GLU A 176 -28.03 -12.42 7.07
C GLU A 176 -29.06 -11.36 6.62
N PRO A 177 -29.82 -11.59 5.54
CA PRO A 177 -30.80 -10.62 5.11
C PRO A 177 -31.92 -10.45 6.14
N ASP A 178 -32.33 -9.18 6.39
CA ASP A 178 -33.43 -8.77 7.28
C ASP A 178 -34.68 -9.66 7.21
N THR A 179 -34.97 -10.18 6.02
CA THR A 179 -36.00 -11.20 5.80
C THR A 179 -35.45 -12.42 5.08
N ASN A 180 -34.86 -13.34 5.85
CA ASN A 180 -34.30 -14.60 5.33
C ASN A 180 -35.36 -15.66 4.95
N THR A 181 -36.28 -15.28 4.05
CA THR A 181 -37.44 -16.10 3.63
C THR A 181 -37.03 -17.38 2.90
N TRP A 182 -35.85 -17.38 2.27
CA TRP A 182 -35.32 -18.49 1.50
C TRP A 182 -34.25 -19.29 2.24
N SER A 183 -34.00 -18.99 3.52
CA SER A 183 -32.92 -19.62 4.31
C SER A 183 -31.58 -19.54 3.57
N ASN A 184 -31.28 -18.35 3.04
CA ASN A 184 -29.97 -17.98 2.52
C ASN A 184 -28.93 -18.18 3.63
N ILE A 185 -27.80 -18.75 3.24
CA ILE A 185 -26.65 -18.96 4.10
C ILE A 185 -25.85 -17.65 4.11
N ALA A 186 -25.49 -17.17 5.29
CA ALA A 186 -24.70 -15.96 5.47
C ALA A 186 -23.63 -16.20 6.53
N LEU A 187 -22.56 -15.41 6.51
CA LEU A 187 -21.53 -15.46 7.53
C LEU A 187 -22.13 -15.17 8.92
N PRO A 188 -21.56 -15.74 9.99
CA PRO A 188 -21.97 -15.42 11.35
C PRO A 188 -21.82 -13.93 11.65
N GLU A 189 -22.78 -13.36 12.39
CA GLU A 189 -22.78 -11.94 12.77
C GLU A 189 -21.43 -11.52 13.41
N GLY A 190 -20.83 -10.46 12.88
CA GLY A 190 -19.54 -9.93 13.34
C GLY A 190 -18.30 -10.61 12.75
N THR A 191 -18.46 -11.43 11.71
CA THR A 191 -17.35 -11.99 10.92
C THR A 191 -17.00 -11.03 9.79
N GLU A 192 -15.71 -10.76 9.59
CA GLU A 192 -15.26 -9.95 8.45
C GLU A 192 -15.45 -10.71 7.14
N PRO A 193 -16.00 -10.08 6.08
CA PRO A 193 -16.33 -10.76 4.83
C PRO A 193 -15.12 -10.99 3.90
N THR A 194 -14.01 -11.48 4.47
CA THR A 194 -12.81 -11.91 3.73
C THR A 194 -13.00 -13.32 3.14
N PHE A 195 -12.27 -13.64 2.06
CA PHE A 195 -12.41 -14.96 1.42
C PHE A 195 -12.04 -16.12 2.35
N GLU A 196 -11.02 -15.96 3.21
CA GLU A 196 -10.64 -16.96 4.21
C GLU A 196 -11.83 -17.32 5.12
N ASN A 197 -12.53 -16.30 5.64
CA ASN A 197 -13.70 -16.49 6.49
C ASN A 197 -14.85 -17.18 5.75
N TYR A 198 -15.06 -16.87 4.47
CA TYR A 198 -16.03 -17.57 3.62
C TYR A 198 -15.69 -19.05 3.43
N LEU A 199 -14.42 -19.38 3.17
CA LEU A 199 -13.96 -20.75 2.96
C LEU A 199 -14.05 -21.59 4.24
N ASP A 200 -13.69 -20.99 5.37
CA ASP A 200 -13.81 -21.62 6.68
C ASP A 200 -15.27 -21.89 7.03
N TYR A 201 -16.16 -20.92 6.81
CA TYR A 201 -17.58 -21.13 7.04
C TYR A 201 -18.18 -22.15 6.07
N TYR A 202 -17.78 -22.16 4.80
CA TYR A 202 -18.19 -23.17 3.81
C TYR A 202 -17.83 -24.59 4.25
N THR A 203 -16.63 -24.79 4.79
CA THR A 203 -16.14 -26.12 5.24
C THR A 203 -16.56 -26.49 6.66
N SER A 204 -17.17 -25.55 7.40
CA SER A 204 -17.69 -25.80 8.74
C SER A 204 -18.76 -26.89 8.78
N GLU A 205 -19.03 -27.45 9.96
CA GLU A 205 -20.11 -28.42 10.15
C GLU A 205 -21.51 -27.86 9.84
N GLU A 206 -21.65 -26.53 9.80
CA GLU A 206 -22.92 -25.85 9.58
C GLU A 206 -23.33 -25.85 8.11
N VAL A 207 -22.38 -25.52 7.22
CA VAL A 207 -22.60 -25.56 5.77
C VAL A 207 -22.29 -26.95 5.21
N GLY A 208 -21.24 -27.60 5.73
CA GLY A 208 -20.84 -28.96 5.34
C GLY A 208 -20.31 -29.07 3.91
N GLY A 209 -19.72 -27.98 3.40
CA GLY A 209 -19.10 -27.93 2.09
C GLY A 209 -17.84 -28.79 1.99
N ASP A 210 -17.54 -29.26 0.78
CA ASP A 210 -16.37 -30.10 0.50
C ASP A 210 -15.57 -29.49 -0.65
N VAL A 211 -14.39 -28.95 -0.31
CA VAL A 211 -13.48 -28.29 -1.27
C VAL A 211 -13.07 -29.21 -2.41
N SER A 212 -13.02 -30.53 -2.19
CA SER A 212 -12.66 -31.50 -3.23
C SER A 212 -13.70 -31.62 -4.35
N THR A 213 -14.92 -31.16 -4.08
CA THR A 213 -16.02 -31.16 -5.05
C THR A 213 -16.12 -29.84 -5.84
N LEU A 214 -15.37 -28.82 -5.43
CA LEU A 214 -15.40 -27.52 -6.07
C LEU A 214 -14.77 -27.59 -7.46
N LYS A 215 -15.44 -26.93 -8.40
CA LYS A 215 -14.97 -26.68 -9.76
C LYS A 215 -14.54 -25.23 -9.97
N GLY A 216 -14.88 -24.35 -9.05
CA GLY A 216 -14.48 -22.95 -9.06
C GLY A 216 -15.24 -22.16 -8.01
N VAL A 217 -14.75 -20.95 -7.75
CA VAL A 217 -15.35 -19.98 -6.85
C VAL A 217 -15.57 -18.68 -7.62
N ALA A 218 -16.70 -18.03 -7.39
CA ALA A 218 -17.03 -16.75 -8.02
C ALA A 218 -17.46 -15.74 -6.96
N PHE A 219 -17.01 -14.50 -7.14
CA PHE A 219 -17.23 -13.39 -6.22
C PHE A 219 -18.21 -12.40 -6.84
N TYR A 220 -19.09 -11.84 -6.01
CA TYR A 220 -20.13 -10.94 -6.46
C TYR A 220 -20.29 -9.75 -5.51
N GLU A 221 -20.72 -8.65 -6.11
CA GLU A 221 -21.18 -7.44 -5.45
C GLU A 221 -22.51 -6.99 -6.04
N THR A 222 -23.25 -6.19 -5.26
CA THR A 222 -24.50 -5.59 -5.68
C THR A 222 -24.24 -4.14 -6.08
N ASP A 223 -24.60 -3.76 -7.31
CA ASP A 223 -24.52 -2.34 -7.70
C ASP A 223 -25.58 -1.47 -7.01
N GLU A 224 -25.45 -0.15 -7.16
CA GLU A 224 -26.40 0.85 -6.63
C GLU A 224 -27.86 0.63 -7.09
N ASP A 225 -28.05 -0.07 -8.21
CA ASP A 225 -29.36 -0.42 -8.77
C ASP A 225 -29.92 -1.76 -8.25
N GLY A 226 -29.17 -2.45 -7.39
CA GLY A 226 -29.56 -3.73 -6.80
C GLY A 226 -29.32 -4.95 -7.69
N ASN A 227 -28.52 -4.82 -8.75
CA ASN A 227 -28.16 -5.94 -9.63
C ASN A 227 -26.87 -6.61 -9.14
N LEU A 228 -26.86 -7.93 -9.21
CA LEU A 228 -25.71 -8.74 -8.86
C LEU A 228 -24.69 -8.73 -10.01
N ASN A 229 -23.50 -8.19 -9.75
CA ASN A 229 -22.37 -8.19 -10.67
C ASN A 229 -21.33 -9.19 -10.19
N GLU A 230 -20.79 -9.98 -11.11
CA GLU A 230 -19.66 -10.87 -10.83
C GLU A 230 -18.37 -10.04 -10.93
N LEU A 231 -17.58 -10.00 -9.87
CA LEU A 231 -16.29 -9.31 -9.85
C LEU A 231 -15.27 -10.12 -10.63
N PHE A 232 -14.98 -11.32 -10.12
CA PHE A 232 -14.07 -12.26 -10.75
C PHE A 232 -14.39 -13.68 -10.28
N ARG A 233 -13.68 -14.64 -10.88
CA ARG A 233 -13.82 -16.06 -10.59
C ARG A 233 -12.48 -16.75 -10.78
N PHE A 234 -12.30 -17.86 -10.08
CA PHE A 234 -11.22 -18.80 -10.38
C PHE A 234 -11.76 -20.22 -10.47
N ASN A 235 -11.08 -21.04 -11.27
CA ASN A 235 -11.48 -22.43 -11.51
C ASN A 235 -10.55 -23.38 -10.78
N ALA A 236 -11.09 -24.54 -10.39
CA ALA A 236 -10.28 -25.59 -9.82
C ALA A 236 -9.28 -26.13 -10.86
N PRO A 237 -8.06 -26.50 -10.43
CA PRO A 237 -7.08 -27.12 -11.32
C PRO A 237 -7.59 -28.46 -11.87
N GLU A 238 -6.94 -29.01 -12.90
CA GLU A 238 -7.38 -30.27 -13.55
C GLU A 238 -7.55 -31.47 -12.57
N GLY A 239 -6.89 -31.42 -11.41
CA GLY A 239 -7.01 -32.39 -10.32
C GLY A 239 -8.08 -32.09 -9.25
N GLY A 240 -8.70 -30.91 -9.27
CA GLY A 240 -9.51 -30.38 -8.17
C GLY A 240 -8.68 -29.96 -6.96
N PHE A 241 -9.27 -29.21 -6.03
CA PHE A 241 -8.62 -28.83 -4.77
C PHE A 241 -8.50 -30.03 -3.82
N GLN A 242 -7.41 -30.12 -3.05
CA GLN A 242 -7.21 -31.18 -2.05
C GLN A 242 -7.35 -30.66 -0.61
N SER A 243 -7.18 -29.36 -0.39
CA SER A 243 -7.25 -28.70 0.92
C SER A 243 -7.81 -27.28 0.80
N ASN A 244 -8.13 -26.65 1.93
CA ASN A 244 -8.45 -25.22 1.98
C ASN A 244 -7.26 -24.36 1.53
N GLU A 245 -6.03 -24.74 1.92
CA GLU A 245 -4.79 -24.08 1.49
C GLU A 245 -4.66 -24.07 -0.05
N ASP A 246 -5.02 -25.16 -0.74
CA ASP A 246 -4.99 -25.21 -2.21
C ASP A 246 -6.01 -24.23 -2.84
N VAL A 247 -7.14 -23.98 -2.15
CA VAL A 247 -8.18 -23.05 -2.62
C VAL A 247 -7.72 -21.61 -2.41
N LEU A 248 -7.14 -21.29 -1.25
CA LEU A 248 -6.59 -19.96 -0.95
C LEU A 248 -5.45 -19.62 -1.91
N TRP A 249 -4.52 -20.55 -2.15
CA TRP A 249 -3.44 -20.33 -3.10
C TRP A 249 -3.94 -20.06 -4.53
N ALA A 250 -4.98 -20.75 -4.97
CA ALA A 250 -5.59 -20.50 -6.29
C ALA A 250 -6.40 -19.21 -6.36
N TYR A 251 -6.87 -18.72 -5.21
CA TYR A 251 -7.49 -17.41 -5.08
C TYR A 251 -6.44 -16.31 -5.19
N ASP A 252 -5.33 -16.42 -4.45
CA ASP A 252 -4.24 -15.44 -4.48
C ASP A 252 -3.68 -15.29 -5.91
N GLU A 253 -3.39 -16.41 -6.59
CA GLU A 253 -2.92 -16.40 -7.99
C GLU A 253 -3.94 -15.74 -8.93
N ALA A 254 -5.24 -15.91 -8.67
CA ALA A 254 -6.29 -15.32 -9.49
C ALA A 254 -6.52 -13.84 -9.19
N LEU A 255 -6.33 -13.41 -7.94
CA LEU A 255 -6.42 -12.03 -7.53
C LEU A 255 -5.26 -11.22 -8.11
N GLU A 256 -4.03 -11.71 -8.00
CA GLU A 256 -2.84 -11.09 -8.60
C GLU A 256 -3.02 -10.92 -10.13
N ALA A 257 -3.50 -11.96 -10.81
CA ALA A 257 -3.77 -11.89 -12.24
C ALA A 257 -4.91 -10.91 -12.59
N TYR A 258 -5.91 -10.79 -11.73
CA TYR A 258 -7.01 -9.83 -11.92
C TYR A 258 -6.54 -8.39 -11.72
N GLU A 259 -5.69 -8.14 -10.73
CA GLU A 259 -5.08 -6.84 -10.46
C GLU A 259 -4.15 -6.41 -11.61
N GLU A 260 -3.29 -7.31 -12.10
CA GLU A 260 -2.42 -7.05 -13.26
C GLU A 260 -3.23 -6.71 -14.53
N GLU A 261 -4.40 -7.34 -14.73
CA GLU A 261 -5.29 -7.00 -15.86
C GLU A 261 -6.09 -5.70 -15.63
N SER A 262 -6.23 -5.26 -14.38
CA SER A 262 -7.03 -4.10 -13.97
C SER A 262 -6.21 -2.83 -13.78
N GLU A 263 -4.88 -2.92 -13.66
CA GLU A 263 -3.99 -1.76 -13.63
C GLU A 263 -4.15 -0.91 -14.92
N PRO A 264 -4.54 0.37 -14.84
CA PRO A 264 -4.35 1.28 -15.96
C PRO A 264 -2.85 1.47 -16.17
N ASP A 265 -2.38 1.38 -17.42
CA ASP A 265 -0.99 1.61 -17.88
C ASP A 265 -0.34 2.97 -17.46
N ASP A 266 -0.95 3.77 -16.57
CA ASP A 266 -0.53 5.13 -16.20
C ASP A 266 -0.36 5.30 -14.66
N PRO A 267 0.89 5.39 -14.14
CA PRO A 267 1.17 5.63 -12.72
C PRO A 267 0.72 7.02 -12.22
N GLU A 268 0.20 7.89 -13.10
CA GLU A 268 -0.41 9.17 -12.73
C GLU A 268 -1.85 9.03 -12.20
N ALA A 269 -2.52 7.89 -12.44
CA ALA A 269 -3.90 7.67 -12.01
C ALA A 269 -4.04 7.36 -10.50
N ASP A 270 -3.09 6.63 -9.92
CA ASP A 270 -3.05 6.33 -8.47
C ASP A 270 -2.82 7.59 -7.63
N LEU A 271 -1.97 8.50 -8.10
CA LEU A 271 -1.74 9.77 -7.42
C LEU A 271 -3.03 10.63 -7.40
N MET A 272 -3.86 10.52 -8.43
CA MET A 272 -5.14 11.23 -8.54
C MET A 272 -6.24 10.58 -7.70
N ALA A 273 -6.20 9.26 -7.48
CA ALA A 273 -7.10 8.55 -6.58
C ALA A 273 -6.80 8.88 -5.11
N ALA A 274 -5.52 8.91 -4.71
CA ALA A 274 -5.09 9.34 -3.39
C ALA A 274 -5.42 10.82 -3.11
N LEU A 275 -5.28 11.70 -4.11
CA LEU A 275 -5.68 13.12 -4.01
C LEU A 275 -7.19 13.34 -3.99
N ALA A 276 -7.99 12.42 -4.55
CA ALA A 276 -9.45 12.53 -4.53
C ALA A 276 -10.04 12.19 -3.15
N LEU A 277 -9.33 11.39 -2.34
CA LEU A 277 -9.76 11.04 -0.98
C LEU A 277 -9.57 12.18 0.04
N ASP A 278 -8.64 13.12 -0.20
CA ASP A 278 -8.33 14.23 0.72
C ASP A 278 -9.01 15.57 0.35
N ILE A 279 -9.84 15.58 -0.70
CA ILE A 279 -10.64 16.75 -1.10
C ILE A 279 -12.13 16.42 -1.03
N ALA A 280 -12.58 15.98 0.15
CA ALA A 280 -13.97 16.16 0.54
C ALA A 280 -14.07 17.45 1.39
N PRO A 281 -14.42 18.62 0.80
CA PRO A 281 -14.69 19.78 1.61
C PRO A 281 -16.00 19.57 2.38
N GLU A 282 -15.87 19.44 3.70
CA GLU A 282 -16.97 19.60 4.65
C GLU A 282 -17.68 20.95 4.45
N ASP A 283 -19.00 20.86 4.39
CA ASP A 283 -20.01 21.81 4.84
C ASP A 283 -19.71 23.33 4.74
N ALA A 284 -20.39 24.00 3.81
CA ALA A 284 -20.65 25.43 3.90
C ALA A 284 -22.03 25.77 3.34
N SER A 285 -23.02 25.70 4.23
CA SER A 285 -24.31 26.39 4.13
C SER A 285 -24.15 27.88 3.75
N VAL A 286 -24.94 28.38 2.79
CA VAL A 286 -25.50 29.74 2.84
C VAL A 286 -26.84 29.77 2.06
N GLU A 287 -27.93 29.98 2.80
CA GLU A 287 -29.23 30.45 2.29
C GLU A 287 -29.15 31.95 1.91
N ASP A 288 -29.95 32.27 0.87
CA ASP A 288 -30.80 33.45 0.73
C ASP A 288 -30.35 34.75 0.01
N GLN A 289 -31.24 35.12 -0.94
CA GLN A 289 -31.79 36.46 -1.25
C GLN A 289 -30.91 37.43 -2.06
N ASP A 290 -31.40 38.23 -3.02
CA ASP A 290 -32.68 38.38 -3.74
C ASP A 290 -32.45 39.48 -4.84
N GLU A 291 -33.48 39.72 -5.66
CA GLU A 291 -33.77 40.96 -6.45
C GLU A 291 -33.03 41.18 -7.80
N GLU A 292 -33.72 40.99 -8.94
CA GLU A 292 -34.57 41.95 -9.72
C GLU A 292 -33.71 42.77 -10.73
N GLU A 293 -34.08 43.12 -11.97
CA GLU A 293 -35.34 43.20 -12.72
C GLU A 293 -34.98 43.43 -14.22
N ASP A 294 -35.96 43.22 -15.11
CA ASP A 294 -36.19 43.90 -16.42
C ASP A 294 -35.34 43.55 -17.67
N GLU A 295 -35.85 43.49 -18.90
CA GLU A 295 -37.11 43.99 -19.50
C GLU A 295 -37.35 43.34 -20.89
N ASP A 296 -38.61 43.42 -21.34
CA ASP A 296 -39.12 43.40 -22.73
C ASP A 296 -39.31 42.06 -23.51
N ASN A 297 -40.54 41.52 -23.65
CA ASN A 297 -41.75 41.99 -24.36
C ASN A 297 -41.77 41.66 -25.87
N PHE A 298 -42.61 40.70 -26.30
CA PHE A 298 -43.78 40.96 -27.16
C PHE A 298 -44.53 39.68 -27.62
N GLU A 299 -45.78 39.64 -27.20
CA GLU A 299 -47.03 39.00 -27.67
C GLU A 299 -47.17 38.71 -29.19
N LEU A 300 -47.86 37.61 -29.59
CA LEU A 300 -49.21 37.66 -30.22
C LEU A 300 -49.80 36.30 -30.70
N VAL A 301 -51.10 36.17 -30.39
CA VAL A 301 -52.19 35.27 -30.87
C VAL A 301 -52.32 33.89 -30.22
#